data_AF-A0A6P6AEB4-F1
#
_entry.id   AF-A0A6P6AEB4-F1
#
_cell.length_a   1.000
_cell.length_b   1.000
_cell.length_c   1.000
_cell.angle_alpha   90.00
_cell.angle_beta   90.00
_cell.angle_gamma   90.00
#
_symmetry.space_group_name_H-M   'P 1'
#
loop_
_entity.id
_entity.type
_entity.pdbx_description
1 polymer ?
#
loop_
_entity_poly.entity_id
_entity_poly.type
_entity_poly.pdbx_seq_one_letter_code
_entity_poly.pdbx_strand_id
1 'polypeptide(L)'
;MASIFTLPRPTPSPYFPKYHQVFHCSVMQSPLLKGWKHGFSRKETFKTFTSITSIERRRRRRTLICAVNQDAEKAFKKTVEVDRLIDMLREANPEELQKLVVENILAFNESFWIRIAARSDTCKSDDDKKDYEELATAVMSIVDRIVHKTHEKIDSATDVLKEILKPVVTEEEEIPWPPKDPDALKQMEKQMFQMEQEGKLDEGFLSEVSAQLRQSKEDGDKPGLEAMLQKVLQLYASIVLLKRSYAKKGNEVLKAEQFLETVIKAPEQQWNKLLIDGLTVGKGEISPEEFYAVIKKRIERTLIRTVRGTLCLEFLLAVDSTLFSFQPLLFILPISVSCFLSRSQEGGSYQQRILTEYLKGIESRAEEIVQFLQGNAE
;
A
#
# COMPACT_ATOMS: atom_id res chain seq x y z
N MET A 1 -14.95 -38.08 -49.88
CA MET A 1 -13.51 -38.31 -49.70
C MET A 1 -12.75 -37.15 -50.32
N ALA A 2 -11.75 -36.66 -49.59
CA ALA A 2 -10.87 -35.51 -49.81
C ALA A 2 -10.71 -34.94 -51.24
N SER A 3 -10.64 -33.61 -51.36
CA SER A 3 -9.46 -32.88 -51.89
C SER A 3 -9.60 -31.35 -51.81
N ILE A 4 -8.71 -30.75 -51.01
CA ILE A 4 -7.87 -29.57 -51.27
C ILE A 4 -8.36 -28.57 -52.33
N PHE A 5 -8.62 -27.31 -51.94
CA PHE A 5 -8.22 -26.11 -52.69
C PHE A 5 -8.08 -24.89 -51.76
N THR A 6 -6.83 -24.43 -51.62
CA THR A 6 -6.34 -23.04 -51.52
C THR A 6 -7.19 -21.96 -50.83
N LEU A 7 -6.68 -21.47 -49.69
CA LEU A 7 -7.04 -20.17 -49.09
C LEU A 7 -6.43 -19.01 -49.89
N PRO A 8 -7.19 -17.95 -50.21
CA PRO A 8 -6.64 -16.64 -50.51
C PRO A 8 -6.48 -15.83 -49.21
N ARG A 9 -5.32 -15.18 -49.10
CA ARG A 9 -4.95 -14.23 -48.05
C ARG A 9 -5.67 -12.89 -48.27
N PRO A 10 -6.36 -12.29 -47.30
CA PRO A 10 -6.74 -10.89 -47.37
C PRO A 10 -5.63 -9.99 -46.83
N THR A 11 -5.28 -8.99 -47.61
CA THR A 11 -4.41 -7.85 -47.27
C THR A 11 -5.04 -6.97 -46.17
N PRO A 12 -4.21 -6.26 -45.37
CA PRO A 12 -4.71 -5.39 -44.31
C PRO A 12 -5.24 -4.08 -44.90
N SER A 13 -6.52 -3.79 -44.68
CA SER A 13 -7.07 -2.45 -44.88
C SER A 13 -6.90 -1.63 -43.59
N PRO A 14 -6.48 -0.36 -43.69
CA PRO A 14 -6.35 0.55 -42.55
C PRO A 14 -7.73 1.04 -42.09
N TYR A 15 -7.76 1.79 -40.98
CA TYR A 15 -8.91 2.40 -40.30
C TYR A 15 -9.48 1.61 -39.10
N PHE A 16 -8.73 1.66 -37.99
CA PHE A 16 -9.30 1.64 -36.64
C PHE A 16 -9.11 3.03 -36.02
N PRO A 17 -10.17 3.72 -35.57
CA PRO A 17 -10.03 4.88 -34.71
C PRO A 17 -9.54 4.45 -33.32
N LYS A 18 -8.67 5.28 -32.76
CA LYS A 18 -7.93 5.12 -31.52
C LYS A 18 -8.85 4.99 -30.30
N TYR A 19 -8.82 3.85 -29.64
CA TYR A 19 -9.22 3.72 -28.22
C TYR A 19 -7.95 3.50 -27.39
N HIS A 20 -7.25 4.60 -27.09
CA HIS A 20 -6.17 4.67 -26.12
C HIS A 20 -6.30 6.02 -25.42
N GLN A 21 -7.16 6.14 -24.39
CA GLN A 21 -7.09 7.18 -23.35
C GLN A 21 -8.30 7.12 -22.42
N VAL A 22 -8.29 6.21 -21.45
CA VAL A 22 -9.05 6.38 -20.18
C VAL A 22 -8.21 5.89 -18.99
N PHE A 23 -7.28 4.96 -19.20
CA PHE A 23 -6.26 4.58 -18.22
C PHE A 23 -4.87 4.93 -18.74
N HIS A 24 -4.50 6.22 -18.66
CA HIS A 24 -3.11 6.63 -18.79
C HIS A 24 -2.70 7.31 -17.49
N CYS A 25 -2.28 6.51 -16.51
CA CYS A 25 -1.52 7.01 -15.37
C CYS A 25 -0.08 7.22 -15.86
N SER A 26 0.20 8.39 -16.42
CA SER A 26 1.57 8.85 -16.59
C SER A 26 2.03 9.42 -15.25
N VAL A 27 2.61 8.58 -14.40
CA VAL A 27 3.71 8.86 -13.44
C VAL A 27 4.03 7.54 -12.72
N MET A 28 4.78 6.69 -13.40
CA MET A 28 5.80 5.78 -12.84
C MET A 28 6.84 5.59 -13.96
N GLN A 29 7.33 6.70 -14.51
CA GLN A 29 8.65 6.71 -15.14
C GLN A 29 9.61 7.20 -14.06
N SER A 30 10.20 6.27 -13.32
CA SER A 30 11.46 6.55 -12.65
C SER A 30 12.46 7.02 -13.72
N PRO A 31 13.26 8.09 -13.49
CA PRO A 31 14.23 8.56 -14.47
C PRO A 31 15.47 7.65 -14.60
N LEU A 32 15.41 6.36 -14.23
CA LEU A 32 16.60 5.52 -14.06
C LEU A 32 16.90 4.54 -15.21
N LEU A 33 16.20 4.58 -16.35
CA LEU A 33 16.55 3.73 -17.50
C LEU A 33 16.35 4.43 -18.85
N LYS A 34 17.09 5.51 -19.09
CA LYS A 34 17.39 5.98 -20.46
C LYS A 34 18.90 6.14 -20.60
N GLY A 35 19.57 5.15 -21.18
CA GLY A 35 20.97 5.38 -21.55
C GLY A 35 21.84 4.21 -21.98
N TRP A 36 21.35 3.00 -22.26
CA TRP A 36 22.21 1.99 -22.89
C TRP A 36 21.85 1.77 -24.36
N LYS A 37 22.47 2.61 -25.21
CA LYS A 37 22.77 2.27 -26.60
C LYS A 37 24.19 2.73 -26.94
N HIS A 38 25.04 1.74 -27.24
CA HIS A 38 26.15 1.72 -28.20
C HIS A 38 26.91 3.02 -28.51
N GLY A 39 28.23 3.00 -28.35
CA GLY A 39 29.11 3.92 -29.08
C GLY A 39 30.50 4.10 -28.49
N PHE A 40 31.44 3.24 -28.91
CA PHE A 40 32.87 3.34 -28.66
C PHE A 40 33.48 4.63 -29.25
N SER A 41 34.52 5.14 -28.59
CA SER A 41 35.57 6.04 -29.11
C SER A 41 35.26 7.54 -29.27
N ARG A 42 35.88 8.37 -28.42
CA ARG A 42 36.79 9.45 -28.88
C ARG A 42 37.68 9.99 -27.76
N LYS A 43 39.00 9.97 -28.02
CA LYS A 43 40.05 10.70 -27.30
C LYS A 43 39.90 12.21 -27.54
N GLU A 44 39.91 13.03 -26.50
CA GLU A 44 40.30 14.45 -26.56
C GLU A 44 41.08 14.79 -25.28
N THR A 45 42.41 14.62 -25.30
CA THR A 45 43.42 15.69 -25.43
C THR A 45 43.40 16.74 -24.32
N PHE A 46 44.28 16.50 -23.34
CA PHE A 46 44.80 17.46 -22.38
C PHE A 46 45.25 18.76 -23.08
N LYS A 47 44.79 19.91 -22.59
CA LYS A 47 45.41 21.21 -22.86
C LYS A 47 46.17 21.68 -21.63
N THR A 48 47.48 21.68 -21.80
CA THR A 48 48.52 22.27 -20.96
C THR A 48 48.34 23.79 -20.90
N PHE A 49 48.35 24.37 -19.71
CA PHE A 49 48.72 25.77 -19.53
C PHE A 49 49.97 25.85 -18.66
N THR A 50 51.04 26.39 -19.24
CA THR A 50 52.35 26.56 -18.65
C THR A 50 52.48 27.99 -18.11
N SER A 51 52.70 28.09 -16.80
CA SER A 51 53.62 28.96 -16.05
C SER A 51 53.61 30.49 -16.22
N ILE A 52 53.44 31.19 -15.08
CA ILE A 52 54.24 32.38 -14.69
C ILE A 52 54.64 32.30 -13.20
N THR A 53 55.95 32.08 -13.01
CA THR A 53 56.91 32.49 -11.96
C THR A 53 56.55 32.61 -10.46
N SER A 54 57.23 31.73 -9.70
CA SER A 54 58.04 31.97 -8.49
C SER A 54 57.56 32.93 -7.39
N ILE A 55 57.25 32.36 -6.23
CA ILE A 55 57.76 32.82 -4.92
C ILE A 55 58.12 31.55 -4.12
N GLU A 56 59.41 31.35 -3.87
CA GLU A 56 59.88 30.39 -2.89
C GLU A 56 59.44 30.84 -1.50
N ARG A 57 58.67 30.00 -0.79
CA ARG A 57 58.55 30.13 0.67
C ARG A 57 58.24 28.79 1.34
N ARG A 58 59.30 28.22 1.90
CA ARG A 58 59.36 27.36 3.09
C ARG A 58 58.47 26.11 3.10
N ARG A 59 59.16 24.95 3.05
CA ARG A 59 58.79 23.71 3.75
C ARG A 59 58.22 24.03 5.14
N ARG A 60 56.90 24.03 5.28
CA ARG A 60 56.20 23.63 6.49
C ARG A 60 55.27 22.51 6.08
N ARG A 61 55.56 21.29 6.53
CA ARG A 61 54.55 20.22 6.62
C ARG A 61 53.45 20.76 7.52
N ARG A 62 52.45 21.42 6.94
CA ARG A 62 51.18 21.65 7.61
C ARG A 62 50.37 20.40 7.30
N THR A 63 50.28 19.51 8.27
CA THR A 63 49.14 18.59 8.34
C THR A 63 47.92 19.49 8.48
N LEU A 64 47.31 19.86 7.35
CA LEU A 64 46.01 20.50 7.36
C LEU A 64 45.05 19.41 7.82
N ILE A 65 44.74 19.41 9.10
CA ILE A 65 43.58 18.70 9.61
C ILE A 65 42.40 19.46 9.03
N CYS A 66 41.91 19.01 7.87
CA CYS A 66 40.64 19.47 7.34
C CYS A 66 39.59 19.15 8.39
N ALA A 67 38.85 20.17 8.83
CA ALA A 67 37.59 19.95 9.51
C ALA A 67 36.75 19.10 8.56
N VAL A 68 36.51 17.84 8.92
CA VAL A 68 35.63 16.95 8.17
C VAL A 68 34.27 17.62 8.23
N ASN A 69 33.77 18.08 7.07
CA ASN A 69 32.40 18.54 6.97
C ASN A 69 31.49 17.38 7.41
N GLN A 70 30.49 17.63 8.25
CA GLN A 70 29.55 16.60 8.73
C GLN A 70 28.92 15.82 7.56
N ASP A 71 28.75 16.46 6.40
CA ASP A 71 28.28 15.82 5.18
C ASP A 71 29.24 14.75 4.63
N ALA A 72 30.55 15.01 4.71
CA ALA A 72 31.58 14.08 4.28
C ALA A 72 31.67 12.87 5.23
N GLU A 73 31.50 13.09 6.54
CA GLU A 73 31.44 12.01 7.52
C GLU A 73 30.22 11.11 7.30
N LYS A 74 29.06 11.72 7.00
CA LYS A 74 27.82 11.01 6.71
C LYS A 74 27.92 10.19 5.42
N ALA A 75 28.51 10.75 4.35
CA ALA A 75 28.75 10.03 3.11
C ALA A 75 29.72 8.85 3.32
N PHE A 76 30.78 9.04 4.10
CA PHE A 76 31.72 7.97 4.44
C PHE A 76 31.04 6.83 5.22
N LYS A 77 30.22 7.16 6.23
CA LYS A 77 29.46 6.14 7.00
C LYS A 77 28.56 5.31 6.09
N LYS A 78 27.85 5.93 5.14
CA LYS A 78 27.04 5.22 4.15
C LYS A 78 27.86 4.27 3.28
N THR A 79 29.03 4.71 2.81
CA THR A 79 29.92 3.85 2.03
C THR A 79 30.39 2.64 2.84
N VAL A 80 30.74 2.83 4.11
CA VAL A 80 31.14 1.74 5.02
C VAL A 80 30.01 0.74 5.24
N GLU A 81 28.76 1.20 5.35
CA GLU A 81 27.59 0.33 5.47
C GLU A 81 27.38 -0.50 4.19
N VAL A 82 27.50 0.10 3.02
CA VAL A 82 27.45 -0.61 1.73
C VAL A 82 28.58 -1.63 1.61
N ASP A 83 29.80 -1.28 2.04
CA ASP A 83 30.93 -2.22 2.05
C ASP A 83 30.67 -3.44 2.93
N ARG A 84 30.17 -3.22 4.15
CA ARG A 84 29.79 -4.31 5.05
C ARG A 84 28.73 -5.22 4.45
N LEU A 85 27.74 -4.64 3.76
CA LEU A 85 26.72 -5.42 3.07
C LEU A 85 27.34 -6.26 1.94
N ILE A 86 28.24 -5.70 1.13
CA ILE A 86 28.95 -6.44 0.08
C ILE A 86 29.75 -7.60 0.68
N ASP A 87 30.44 -7.39 1.80
CA ASP A 87 31.21 -8.44 2.47
C ASP A 87 30.29 -9.57 2.97
N MET A 88 29.17 -9.24 3.62
CA MET A 88 28.19 -10.23 4.05
C MET A 88 27.61 -11.03 2.87
N LEU A 89 27.29 -10.37 1.76
CA LEU A 89 26.75 -11.04 0.56
C LEU A 89 27.79 -11.97 -0.09
N ARG A 90 29.07 -11.60 -0.06
CA ARG A 90 30.15 -12.42 -0.62
C ARG A 90 30.43 -13.67 0.22
N GLU A 91 30.29 -13.57 1.54
CA GLU A 91 30.51 -14.67 2.47
C GLU A 91 29.29 -15.61 2.60
N ALA A 92 28.11 -15.16 2.15
CA ALA A 92 26.86 -15.90 2.29
C ALA A 92 26.79 -17.14 1.37
N ASN A 93 26.19 -18.22 1.88
CA ASN A 93 25.80 -19.35 1.04
C ASN A 93 24.54 -19.01 0.20
N PRO A 94 24.12 -19.85 -0.77
CA PRO A 94 22.99 -19.53 -1.65
C PRO A 94 21.64 -19.25 -0.95
N GLU A 95 21.35 -19.92 0.18
CA GLU A 95 20.11 -19.68 0.94
C GLU A 95 20.20 -18.39 1.76
N GLU A 96 21.35 -18.14 2.40
CA GLU A 96 21.63 -16.91 3.13
C GLU A 96 21.67 -15.69 2.21
N LEU A 97 22.23 -15.84 1.01
CA LEU A 97 22.29 -14.80 -0.01
C LEU A 97 20.88 -14.34 -0.39
N GLN A 98 19.97 -15.28 -0.64
CA GLN A 98 18.57 -14.96 -0.93
C GLN A 98 17.92 -14.20 0.22
N LYS A 99 18.12 -14.65 1.46
CA LYS A 99 17.58 -14.00 2.65
C LYS A 99 18.12 -12.58 2.82
N LEU A 100 19.44 -12.39 2.71
CA LEU A 100 20.09 -11.08 2.82
C LEU A 100 19.61 -10.11 1.75
N VAL A 101 19.42 -10.58 0.50
CA VAL A 101 18.88 -9.75 -0.59
C VAL A 101 17.43 -9.35 -0.31
N VAL A 102 16.59 -10.24 0.22
CA VAL A 102 15.20 -9.90 0.57
C VAL A 102 15.15 -8.88 1.71
N GLU A 103 15.93 -9.07 2.77
CA GLU A 103 15.95 -8.20 3.95
C GLU A 103 16.50 -6.80 3.64
N ASN A 104 17.40 -6.68 2.65
CA ASN A 104 18.06 -5.44 2.29
C ASN A 104 17.63 -4.91 0.91
N ILE A 105 16.45 -5.29 0.42
CA ILE A 105 16.02 -4.99 -0.97
C ILE A 105 16.16 -3.50 -1.36
N LEU A 106 15.89 -2.59 -0.41
CA LEU A 106 15.98 -1.14 -0.62
C LEU A 106 17.43 -0.60 -0.66
N ALA A 107 18.41 -1.38 -0.19
CA ALA A 107 19.82 -1.02 -0.21
C ALA A 107 20.45 -1.19 -1.60
N PHE A 108 19.85 -1.98 -2.50
CA PHE A 108 20.34 -2.25 -3.85
C PHE A 108 19.99 -1.13 -4.84
N ASN A 109 20.42 0.09 -4.54
CA ASN A 109 20.27 1.27 -5.39
C ASN A 109 21.54 1.54 -6.23
N GLU A 110 21.55 2.61 -7.02
CA GLU A 110 22.67 3.00 -7.88
C GLU A 110 24.02 3.04 -7.15
N SER A 111 24.05 3.52 -5.90
CA SER A 111 25.28 3.65 -5.12
C SER A 111 25.88 2.28 -4.73
N PHE A 112 25.04 1.26 -4.52
CA PHE A 112 25.49 -0.10 -4.24
C PHE A 112 26.23 -0.69 -5.46
N TRP A 113 25.64 -0.57 -6.65
CA TRP A 113 26.23 -1.10 -7.88
C TRP A 113 27.52 -0.38 -8.27
N ILE A 114 27.57 0.95 -8.11
CA ILE A 114 28.80 1.72 -8.28
C ILE A 114 29.89 1.25 -7.31
N ARG A 115 29.51 0.89 -6.06
CA ARG A 115 30.47 0.43 -5.07
C ARG A 115 31.04 -0.96 -5.41
N ILE A 116 30.22 -1.89 -5.89
CA ILE A 116 30.69 -3.18 -6.41
C ILE A 116 31.66 -2.97 -7.57
N ALA A 117 31.31 -2.12 -8.54
CA ALA A 117 32.18 -1.81 -9.68
C ALA A 117 33.54 -1.25 -9.21
N ALA A 118 33.52 -0.28 -8.30
CA ALA A 118 34.74 0.30 -7.73
C ALA A 118 35.60 -0.74 -6.99
N ARG A 119 35.00 -1.71 -6.28
CA ARG A 119 35.75 -2.79 -5.63
C ARG A 119 36.36 -3.76 -6.64
N SER A 120 35.61 -4.11 -7.69
CA SER A 120 36.10 -4.94 -8.80
C SER A 120 37.32 -4.28 -9.49
N ASP A 121 37.27 -2.97 -9.74
CA ASP A 121 38.38 -2.21 -10.34
C ASP A 121 39.65 -2.21 -9.47
N THR A 122 39.51 -2.36 -8.16
CA THR A 122 40.66 -2.42 -7.22
C THR A 122 41.23 -3.82 -7.02
N CYS A 123 40.62 -4.86 -7.60
CA CYS A 123 41.10 -6.23 -7.52
C CYS A 123 42.43 -6.41 -8.27
N LYS A 124 43.36 -7.14 -7.66
CA LYS A 124 44.68 -7.42 -8.24
C LYS A 124 44.68 -8.66 -9.15
N SER A 125 43.83 -9.64 -8.85
CA SER A 125 43.69 -10.86 -9.63
C SER A 125 42.42 -10.80 -10.50
N ASP A 126 42.46 -11.46 -11.65
CA ASP A 126 41.28 -11.58 -12.51
C ASP A 126 40.24 -12.55 -11.93
N ASP A 127 40.67 -13.52 -11.11
CA ASP A 127 39.77 -14.40 -10.36
C ASP A 127 38.93 -13.59 -9.35
N ASP A 128 39.54 -12.68 -8.59
CA ASP A 128 38.80 -11.81 -7.65
C ASP A 128 37.82 -10.89 -8.38
N LYS A 129 38.15 -10.41 -9.59
CA LYS A 129 37.22 -9.60 -10.40
C LYS A 129 36.02 -10.44 -10.81
N LYS A 130 36.27 -11.67 -11.26
CA LYS A 130 35.23 -12.61 -11.66
C LYS A 130 34.29 -12.95 -10.51
N ASP A 131 34.80 -13.11 -9.29
CA ASP A 131 33.96 -13.28 -8.09
C ASP A 131 32.96 -12.13 -7.90
N TYR A 132 33.40 -10.87 -8.08
CA TYR A 132 32.48 -9.71 -7.97
C TYR A 132 31.46 -9.66 -9.11
N GLU A 133 31.84 -10.06 -10.33
CA GLU A 133 30.91 -10.16 -11.47
C GLU A 133 29.85 -11.24 -11.23
N GLU A 134 30.25 -12.41 -10.74
CA GLU A 134 29.35 -13.50 -10.38
C GLU A 134 28.42 -13.11 -9.23
N LEU A 135 28.95 -12.47 -8.18
CA LEU A 135 28.16 -11.95 -7.06
C LEU A 135 27.14 -10.92 -7.54
N ALA A 136 27.55 -9.95 -8.35
CA ALA A 136 26.66 -8.92 -8.89
C ALA A 136 25.53 -9.55 -9.72
N THR A 137 25.87 -10.52 -10.56
CA THR A 137 24.90 -11.26 -11.39
C THR A 137 23.92 -12.04 -10.51
N ALA A 138 24.40 -12.72 -9.47
CA ALA A 138 23.57 -13.48 -8.55
C ALA A 138 22.59 -12.57 -7.79
N VAL A 139 23.08 -11.49 -7.17
CA VAL A 139 22.26 -10.50 -6.47
C VAL A 139 21.24 -9.88 -7.41
N MET A 140 21.66 -9.42 -8.60
CA MET A 140 20.76 -8.81 -9.58
C MET A 140 19.65 -9.78 -10.01
N SER A 141 19.98 -11.05 -10.25
CA SER A 141 18.98 -12.04 -10.64
C SER A 141 17.91 -12.28 -9.56
N ILE A 142 18.28 -12.18 -8.28
CA ILE A 142 17.34 -12.32 -7.16
C ILE A 142 16.47 -11.06 -7.06
N VAL A 143 17.09 -9.88 -7.14
CA VAL A 143 16.38 -8.58 -7.15
C VAL A 143 15.37 -8.52 -8.30
N ASP A 144 15.77 -8.87 -9.52
CA ASP A 144 14.88 -8.89 -10.70
C ASP A 144 13.69 -9.83 -10.50
N ARG A 145 13.92 -11.02 -9.94
CA ARG A 145 12.83 -11.96 -9.61
C ARG A 145 11.86 -11.40 -8.58
N ILE A 146 12.36 -10.71 -7.55
CA ILE A 146 11.52 -10.07 -6.53
C ILE A 146 10.70 -8.94 -7.15
N VAL A 147 11.34 -8.08 -7.94
CA VAL A 147 10.69 -6.97 -8.63
C VAL A 147 9.61 -7.50 -9.58
N HIS A 148 9.92 -8.50 -10.40
CA HIS A 148 8.96 -9.06 -11.34
C HIS A 148 7.75 -9.68 -10.63
N LYS A 149 7.97 -10.52 -9.61
CA LYS A 149 6.88 -11.08 -8.80
C LYS A 149 6.04 -10.00 -8.09
N THR A 150 6.65 -8.89 -7.71
CA THR A 150 5.94 -7.77 -7.10
C THR A 150 5.04 -7.07 -8.12
N HIS A 151 5.54 -6.84 -9.34
CA HIS A 151 4.73 -6.30 -10.44
C HIS A 151 3.56 -7.22 -10.78
N GLU A 152 3.80 -8.54 -10.91
CA GLU A 152 2.74 -9.52 -11.16
C GLU A 152 1.65 -9.48 -10.07
N LYS A 153 2.03 -9.31 -8.80
CA LYS A 153 1.08 -9.17 -7.69
C LYS A 153 0.28 -7.87 -7.76
N ILE A 154 0.91 -6.75 -8.09
CA ILE A 154 0.24 -5.45 -8.26
C ILE A 154 -0.74 -5.51 -9.43
N ASP A 155 -0.31 -6.06 -10.57
CA ASP A 155 -1.15 -6.21 -11.76
C ASP A 155 -2.33 -7.14 -11.45
N SER A 156 -2.08 -8.28 -10.78
CA SER A 156 -3.14 -9.20 -10.35
C SER A 156 -4.13 -8.54 -9.39
N ALA A 157 -3.68 -7.75 -8.42
CA ALA A 157 -4.54 -7.02 -7.49
C ALA A 157 -5.38 -5.96 -8.21
N THR A 158 -4.75 -5.26 -9.17
CA THR A 158 -5.40 -4.25 -10.00
C THR A 158 -6.48 -4.85 -10.89
N ASP A 159 -6.22 -6.02 -11.49
CA ASP A 159 -7.22 -6.72 -12.32
C ASP A 159 -8.37 -7.26 -11.49
N VAL A 160 -8.11 -7.76 -10.28
CA VAL A 160 -9.16 -8.11 -9.30
C VAL A 160 -10.03 -6.89 -8.98
N LEU A 161 -9.42 -5.73 -8.73
CA LEU A 161 -10.16 -4.49 -8.45
C LEU A 161 -11.02 -4.04 -9.65
N LYS A 162 -10.48 -4.09 -10.87
CA LYS A 162 -11.25 -3.76 -12.09
C LYS A 162 -12.47 -4.65 -12.23
N GLU A 163 -12.33 -5.95 -12.00
CA GLU A 163 -13.45 -6.89 -12.10
C GLU A 163 -14.53 -6.63 -11.03
N ILE A 164 -14.15 -6.20 -9.82
CA ILE A 164 -15.09 -5.77 -8.77
C ILE A 164 -15.83 -4.49 -9.16
N LEU A 165 -15.14 -3.53 -9.75
CA LEU A 165 -15.73 -2.22 -10.10
C LEU A 165 -16.54 -2.25 -11.40
N LYS A 166 -16.34 -3.27 -12.24
CA LYS A 166 -17.00 -3.44 -13.53
C LYS A 166 -18.53 -3.26 -13.52
N PRO A 167 -19.30 -3.78 -12.54
CA PRO A 167 -20.75 -3.58 -12.52
C PRO A 167 -21.17 -2.12 -12.31
N VAL A 168 -20.30 -1.29 -11.74
CA VAL A 168 -20.58 0.09 -11.34
C VAL A 168 -20.06 1.11 -12.35
N VAL A 169 -19.09 0.72 -13.18
CA VAL A 169 -18.49 1.57 -14.21
C VAL A 169 -19.29 1.41 -15.52
N THR A 170 -20.04 2.44 -15.91
CA THR A 170 -20.76 2.50 -17.20
C THR A 170 -19.85 3.06 -18.31
N GLU A 171 -19.93 2.49 -19.52
CA GLU A 171 -19.03 2.81 -20.65
C GLU A 171 -19.36 4.14 -21.37
N GLU A 172 -20.57 4.69 -21.20
CA GLU A 172 -21.10 5.75 -22.08
C GLU A 172 -21.42 7.08 -21.38
N GLU A 173 -21.38 7.16 -20.04
CA GLU A 173 -21.78 8.37 -19.28
C GLU A 173 -20.77 8.75 -18.17
N GLU A 174 -20.81 10.02 -17.76
CA GLU A 174 -20.14 10.49 -16.55
C GLU A 174 -20.72 9.74 -15.35
N ILE A 175 -19.90 8.91 -14.69
CA ILE A 175 -20.34 7.96 -13.65
C ILE A 175 -21.03 8.75 -12.52
N PRO A 176 -22.34 8.58 -12.30
CA PRO A 176 -23.05 9.29 -11.24
C PRO A 176 -22.51 8.82 -9.88
N TRP A 177 -22.00 9.79 -9.12
CA TRP A 177 -21.32 9.53 -7.86
C TRP A 177 -22.13 10.02 -6.65
N PRO A 178 -22.28 9.24 -5.55
CA PRO A 178 -21.88 7.83 -5.35
C PRO A 178 -22.72 6.84 -6.19
N PRO A 179 -22.32 5.56 -6.29
CA PRO A 179 -23.05 4.53 -7.00
C PRO A 179 -24.39 4.36 -6.30
N LYS A 180 -25.46 4.77 -6.96
CA LYS A 180 -26.81 4.70 -6.39
C LYS A 180 -27.63 3.59 -6.99
N ASP A 181 -27.16 2.96 -8.07
CA ASP A 181 -27.84 1.81 -8.64
C ASP A 181 -27.78 0.62 -7.66
N PRO A 182 -28.92 0.24 -7.05
CA PRO A 182 -28.95 -0.84 -6.08
C PRO A 182 -28.63 -2.20 -6.72
N ASP A 183 -28.86 -2.38 -8.02
CA ASP A 183 -28.61 -3.65 -8.67
C ASP A 183 -27.13 -3.82 -9.03
N ALA A 184 -26.46 -2.77 -9.51
CA ALA A 184 -25.00 -2.74 -9.65
C ALA A 184 -24.27 -3.00 -8.32
N LEU A 185 -24.75 -2.39 -7.22
CA LEU A 185 -24.17 -2.60 -5.88
C LEU A 185 -24.34 -4.05 -5.38
N LYS A 186 -25.50 -4.67 -5.62
CA LYS A 186 -25.70 -6.11 -5.30
C LYS A 186 -24.80 -7.00 -6.13
N GLN A 187 -24.57 -6.67 -7.40
CA GLN A 187 -23.66 -7.42 -8.26
C GLN A 187 -22.21 -7.30 -7.76
N MET A 188 -21.79 -6.10 -7.39
CA MET A 188 -20.48 -5.85 -6.79
C MET A 188 -20.31 -6.63 -5.47
N GLU A 189 -21.30 -6.59 -4.56
CA GLU A 189 -21.28 -7.36 -3.31
C GLU A 189 -21.15 -8.88 -3.58
N LYS A 190 -21.91 -9.41 -4.56
CA LYS A 190 -21.83 -10.81 -4.95
C LYS A 190 -20.44 -11.19 -5.51
N GLN A 191 -19.85 -10.33 -6.34
CA GLN A 191 -18.51 -10.54 -6.87
C GLN A 191 -17.46 -10.53 -5.75
N MET A 192 -17.53 -9.55 -4.84
CA MET A 192 -16.63 -9.49 -3.69
C MET A 192 -16.74 -10.74 -2.80
N PHE A 193 -17.96 -11.20 -2.54
CA PHE A 193 -18.17 -12.44 -1.78
C PHE A 193 -17.52 -13.65 -2.48
N GLN A 194 -17.68 -13.77 -3.80
CA GLN A 194 -17.05 -14.85 -4.57
C GLN A 194 -15.51 -14.78 -4.52
N MET A 195 -14.94 -13.59 -4.72
CA MET A 195 -13.48 -13.40 -4.70
C MET A 195 -12.88 -13.64 -3.31
N GLU A 196 -13.61 -13.32 -2.25
CA GLU A 196 -13.21 -13.64 -0.88
C GLU A 196 -13.17 -15.16 -0.64
N GLN A 197 -14.11 -15.92 -1.19
CA GLN A 197 -14.11 -17.39 -1.11
C GLN A 197 -12.96 -18.01 -1.91
N GLU A 198 -12.58 -17.38 -3.02
CA GLU A 198 -11.43 -17.78 -3.84
C GLU A 198 -10.08 -17.36 -3.23
N GLY A 199 -10.09 -16.56 -2.16
CA GLY A 199 -8.87 -16.07 -1.50
C GLY A 199 -8.13 -14.99 -2.29
N LYS A 200 -8.82 -14.29 -3.21
CA LYS A 200 -8.24 -13.23 -4.05
C LYS A 200 -8.18 -11.86 -3.37
N LEU A 201 -8.94 -11.64 -2.31
CA LEU A 201 -8.92 -10.38 -1.54
C LEU A 201 -7.88 -10.46 -0.42
N ASP A 202 -6.63 -10.72 -0.82
CA ASP A 202 -5.51 -10.86 0.10
C ASP A 202 -4.96 -9.50 0.55
N GLU A 203 -3.92 -9.53 1.41
CA GLU A 203 -3.26 -8.33 1.90
C GLU A 203 -2.71 -7.45 0.75
N GLY A 204 -2.27 -8.07 -0.36
CA GLY A 204 -1.80 -7.38 -1.54
C GLY A 204 -2.93 -6.56 -2.19
N PHE A 205 -4.09 -7.18 -2.39
CA PHE A 205 -5.29 -6.49 -2.87
C PHE A 205 -5.68 -5.30 -1.98
N LEU A 206 -5.71 -5.48 -0.65
CA LEU A 206 -6.05 -4.40 0.28
C LEU A 206 -5.03 -3.25 0.24
N SER A 207 -3.74 -3.57 0.07
CA SER A 207 -2.69 -2.57 -0.05
C SER A 207 -2.84 -1.74 -1.32
N GLU A 208 -3.23 -2.38 -2.44
CA GLU A 208 -3.47 -1.71 -3.71
C GLU A 208 -4.68 -0.78 -3.65
N VAL A 209 -5.83 -1.25 -3.13
CA VAL A 209 -7.03 -0.41 -2.94
C VAL A 209 -6.73 0.78 -2.03
N SER A 210 -5.97 0.54 -0.96
CA SER A 210 -5.56 1.61 -0.03
C SER A 210 -4.62 2.61 -0.67
N ALA A 211 -3.71 2.18 -1.54
CA ALA A 211 -2.79 3.04 -2.27
C ALA A 211 -3.55 3.92 -3.26
N GLN A 212 -4.44 3.34 -4.07
CA GLN A 212 -5.27 4.09 -5.01
C GLN A 212 -6.19 5.08 -4.31
N LEU A 213 -6.73 4.73 -3.13
CA LEU A 213 -7.60 5.61 -2.35
C LEU A 213 -6.84 6.84 -1.81
N ARG A 214 -5.57 6.66 -1.41
CA ARG A 214 -4.71 7.78 -1.00
C ARG A 214 -4.43 8.70 -2.18
N GLN A 215 -4.05 8.12 -3.32
CA GLN A 215 -3.78 8.89 -4.52
C GLN A 215 -5.01 9.68 -4.99
N SER A 216 -6.20 9.07 -4.99
CA SER A 216 -7.43 9.78 -5.38
C SER A 216 -7.77 10.97 -4.47
N LYS A 217 -7.37 10.90 -3.19
CA LYS A 217 -7.56 11.99 -2.21
C LYS A 217 -6.56 13.12 -2.42
N GLU A 218 -5.31 12.77 -2.70
CA GLU A 218 -4.25 13.75 -2.96
C GLU A 218 -4.48 14.49 -4.28
N ASP A 219 -4.92 13.77 -5.32
CA ASP A 219 -5.21 14.34 -6.63
C ASP A 219 -6.43 15.28 -6.61
N GLY A 220 -7.40 15.08 -5.70
CA GLY A 220 -8.60 15.93 -5.54
C GLY A 220 -9.58 15.95 -6.73
N ASP A 221 -9.14 15.52 -7.91
CA ASP A 221 -9.85 15.62 -9.18
C ASP A 221 -10.81 14.43 -9.44
N LYS A 222 -10.83 13.42 -8.56
CA LYS A 222 -11.59 12.17 -8.76
C LYS A 222 -12.37 11.73 -7.51
N PRO A 223 -13.31 12.56 -7.01
CA PRO A 223 -14.17 12.18 -5.88
C PRO A 223 -14.99 10.92 -6.18
N GLY A 224 -15.25 10.67 -7.48
CA GLY A 224 -15.87 9.46 -7.98
C GLY A 224 -15.12 8.18 -7.60
N LEU A 225 -13.83 8.13 -7.97
CA LEU A 225 -12.99 6.98 -7.67
C LEU A 225 -12.80 6.80 -6.17
N GLU A 226 -12.62 7.89 -5.44
CA GLU A 226 -12.39 7.84 -4.00
C GLU A 226 -13.45 7.01 -3.31
N ALA A 227 -14.73 7.37 -3.47
CA ALA A 227 -15.73 6.65 -2.72
C ALA A 227 -16.12 5.30 -3.36
N MET A 228 -15.66 4.95 -4.58
CA MET A 228 -15.73 3.56 -5.08
C MET A 228 -14.81 2.70 -4.25
N LEU A 229 -13.59 3.17 -4.06
CA LEU A 229 -12.58 2.48 -3.26
C LEU A 229 -13.02 2.41 -1.80
N GLN A 230 -13.61 3.49 -1.25
CA GLN A 230 -14.23 3.44 0.09
C GLN A 230 -15.34 2.37 0.14
N LYS A 231 -16.20 2.29 -0.90
CA LYS A 231 -17.27 1.30 -0.95
C LYS A 231 -16.75 -0.14 -1.01
N VAL A 232 -15.69 -0.39 -1.78
CA VAL A 232 -14.99 -1.69 -1.82
C VAL A 232 -14.48 -2.05 -0.42
N LEU A 233 -13.82 -1.14 0.29
CA LEU A 233 -13.31 -1.41 1.63
C LEU A 233 -14.44 -1.67 2.66
N GLN A 234 -15.56 -0.94 2.55
CA GLN A 234 -16.75 -1.18 3.38
C GLN A 234 -17.35 -2.57 3.15
N LEU A 235 -17.52 -2.98 1.88
CA LEU A 235 -18.04 -4.30 1.54
C LEU A 235 -17.08 -5.42 1.96
N TYR A 236 -15.77 -5.22 1.78
CA TYR A 236 -14.77 -6.14 2.28
C TYR A 236 -14.92 -6.34 3.80
N ALA A 237 -15.01 -5.24 4.55
CA ALA A 237 -15.14 -5.29 5.99
C ALA A 237 -16.43 -6.00 6.43
N SER A 238 -17.57 -5.69 5.79
CA SER A 238 -18.83 -6.36 6.12
C SER A 238 -18.78 -7.86 5.85
N ILE A 239 -18.26 -8.29 4.70
CA ILE A 239 -18.11 -9.71 4.33
C ILE A 239 -17.23 -10.43 5.36
N VAL A 240 -16.06 -9.90 5.66
CA VAL A 240 -15.09 -10.55 6.55
C VAL A 240 -15.58 -10.60 7.99
N LEU A 241 -16.21 -9.53 8.49
CA LEU A 241 -16.77 -9.48 9.85
C LEU A 241 -17.99 -10.41 10.00
N LEU A 242 -18.74 -10.66 8.93
CA LEU A 242 -19.93 -11.53 8.93
C LEU A 242 -19.62 -13.02 8.68
N LYS A 243 -18.38 -13.38 8.31
CA LYS A 243 -17.96 -14.79 8.16
C LYS A 243 -18.30 -15.65 9.37
N ARG A 244 -18.29 -15.06 10.57
CA ARG A 244 -18.67 -15.72 11.80
C ARG A 244 -19.68 -14.87 12.55
N SER A 245 -20.82 -15.48 12.85
CA SER A 245 -21.80 -14.88 13.75
C SER A 245 -21.39 -15.10 15.22
N TYR A 246 -21.54 -14.04 16.02
CA TYR A 246 -21.40 -14.02 17.48
C TYR A 246 -22.73 -13.75 18.18
N ALA A 247 -23.81 -13.59 17.41
CA ALA A 247 -25.15 -13.34 17.92
C ALA A 247 -25.69 -14.49 18.80
N LYS A 248 -25.09 -15.69 18.76
CA LYS A 248 -25.50 -16.84 19.58
C LYS A 248 -24.35 -17.33 20.45
N LYS A 249 -24.60 -17.46 21.75
CA LYS A 249 -23.71 -18.13 22.71
C LYS A 249 -24.47 -19.32 23.30
N GLY A 250 -24.28 -20.50 22.71
CA GLY A 250 -25.10 -21.68 23.05
C GLY A 250 -26.56 -21.47 22.61
N ASN A 251 -27.50 -21.57 23.54
CA ASN A 251 -28.93 -21.34 23.29
C ASN A 251 -29.35 -19.87 23.49
N GLU A 252 -28.47 -19.01 23.99
CA GLU A 252 -28.78 -17.61 24.26
C GLU A 252 -28.43 -16.72 23.06
N VAL A 253 -29.37 -15.84 22.70
CA VAL A 253 -29.17 -14.83 21.66
C VAL A 253 -28.67 -13.54 22.32
N LEU A 254 -27.43 -13.16 22.01
CA LEU A 254 -26.84 -11.91 22.45
C LEU A 254 -27.41 -10.77 21.60
N LYS A 255 -28.45 -10.10 22.10
CA LYS A 255 -29.18 -9.05 21.37
C LYS A 255 -28.28 -7.95 20.81
N ALA A 256 -27.31 -7.47 21.59
CA ALA A 256 -26.36 -6.45 21.16
C ALA A 256 -25.44 -6.91 20.01
N GLU A 257 -24.99 -8.18 20.01
CA GLU A 257 -24.21 -8.73 18.87
C GLU A 257 -25.10 -8.96 17.64
N GLN A 258 -26.34 -9.41 17.82
CA GLN A 258 -27.28 -9.55 16.71
C GLN A 258 -27.59 -8.21 16.05
N PHE A 259 -27.73 -7.16 16.86
CA PHE A 259 -27.91 -5.81 16.36
C PHE A 259 -26.67 -5.29 15.64
N LEU A 260 -25.46 -5.48 16.19
CA LEU A 260 -24.23 -5.15 15.48
C LEU A 260 -24.12 -5.88 14.14
N GLU A 261 -24.46 -7.17 14.06
CA GLU A 261 -24.48 -7.90 12.79
C GLU A 261 -25.50 -7.32 11.80
N THR A 262 -26.64 -6.83 12.29
CA THR A 262 -27.64 -6.16 11.46
C THR A 262 -27.10 -4.85 10.90
N VAL A 263 -26.40 -4.05 11.72
CA VAL A 263 -25.76 -2.79 11.29
C VAL A 263 -24.62 -3.07 10.30
N ILE A 264 -23.76 -4.05 10.57
CA ILE A 264 -22.65 -4.44 9.68
C ILE A 264 -23.16 -4.88 8.30
N LYS A 265 -24.29 -5.59 8.25
CA LYS A 265 -24.90 -6.08 7.01
C LYS A 265 -25.61 -4.96 6.22
N ALA A 266 -26.04 -3.90 6.89
CA ALA A 266 -26.80 -2.83 6.26
C ALA A 266 -25.89 -1.87 5.50
N PRO A 267 -26.38 -1.28 4.39
CA PRO A 267 -25.68 -0.20 3.72
C PRO A 267 -25.61 1.04 4.64
N GLU A 268 -24.54 1.82 4.50
CA GLU A 268 -24.26 3.03 5.30
C GLU A 268 -25.44 4.02 5.33
N GLN A 269 -26.21 4.13 4.23
CA GLN A 269 -27.37 5.03 4.13
C GLN A 269 -28.47 4.66 5.15
N GLN A 270 -28.52 3.40 5.58
CA GLN A 270 -29.50 2.89 6.53
C GLN A 270 -29.00 2.90 7.97
N TRP A 271 -27.71 3.18 8.22
CA TRP A 271 -27.13 3.16 9.56
C TRP A 271 -27.85 4.11 10.50
N ASN A 272 -28.12 5.36 10.09
CA ASN A 272 -28.81 6.33 10.94
C ASN A 272 -30.14 5.79 11.45
N LYS A 273 -30.94 5.24 10.54
CA LYS A 273 -32.25 4.68 10.87
C LYS A 273 -32.10 3.48 11.82
N LEU A 274 -31.20 2.54 11.49
CA LEU A 274 -30.99 1.34 12.31
C LEU A 274 -30.46 1.67 13.71
N LEU A 275 -29.55 2.63 13.81
CA LEU A 275 -28.98 3.08 15.08
C LEU A 275 -30.02 3.79 15.94
N ILE A 276 -30.84 4.67 15.35
CA ILE A 276 -31.95 5.31 16.08
C ILE A 276 -32.97 4.27 16.54
N ASP A 277 -33.45 3.40 15.63
CA ASP A 277 -34.49 2.43 15.93
C ASP A 277 -34.02 1.34 16.91
N GLY A 278 -32.71 1.01 16.92
CA GLY A 278 -32.15 -0.07 17.73
C GLY A 278 -31.64 0.36 19.11
N LEU A 279 -31.19 1.61 19.26
CA LEU A 279 -30.66 2.12 20.53
C LEU A 279 -31.78 2.67 21.42
N THR A 280 -31.61 2.56 22.74
CA THR A 280 -32.60 3.05 23.74
C THR A 280 -32.92 4.53 23.59
N VAL A 281 -31.98 5.33 23.08
CA VAL A 281 -32.16 6.78 22.81
C VAL A 281 -33.27 7.04 21.78
N GLY A 282 -33.50 6.12 20.83
CA GLY A 282 -34.60 6.17 19.86
C GLY A 282 -35.74 5.19 20.15
N LYS A 283 -35.88 4.74 21.41
CA LYS A 283 -36.87 3.73 21.88
C LYS A 283 -36.58 2.29 21.46
N GLY A 284 -35.34 1.98 21.08
CA GLY A 284 -34.86 0.62 20.86
C GLY A 284 -34.58 -0.15 22.16
N GLU A 285 -34.13 -1.39 22.04
CA GLU A 285 -33.90 -2.30 23.17
C GLU A 285 -32.47 -2.27 23.73
N ILE A 286 -31.50 -1.72 23.00
CA ILE A 286 -30.06 -1.88 23.32
C ILE A 286 -29.50 -0.57 23.84
N SER A 287 -28.82 -0.59 24.98
CA SER A 287 -28.17 0.62 25.49
C SER A 287 -26.92 0.96 24.66
N PRO A 288 -26.57 2.26 24.53
CA PRO A 288 -25.33 2.67 23.88
C PRO A 288 -24.09 1.97 24.47
N GLU A 289 -24.01 1.84 25.80
CA GLU A 289 -22.88 1.21 26.49
C GLU A 289 -22.75 -0.27 26.15
N GLU A 290 -23.86 -1.00 26.05
CA GLU A 290 -23.86 -2.40 25.63
C GLU A 290 -23.42 -2.55 24.18
N PHE A 291 -23.85 -1.64 23.31
CA PHE A 291 -23.47 -1.63 21.90
C PHE A 291 -21.97 -1.36 21.71
N TYR A 292 -21.43 -0.32 22.36
CA TYR A 292 -20.01 0.01 22.30
C TYR A 292 -19.14 -1.11 22.88
N ALA A 293 -19.57 -1.74 23.99
CA ALA A 293 -18.85 -2.86 24.57
C ALA A 293 -18.73 -4.06 23.60
N VAL A 294 -19.77 -4.31 22.80
CA VAL A 294 -19.76 -5.37 21.77
C VAL A 294 -18.86 -5.00 20.60
N ILE A 295 -18.87 -3.74 20.15
CA ILE A 295 -17.96 -3.25 19.10
C ILE A 295 -16.50 -3.41 19.56
N LYS A 296 -16.17 -2.92 20.76
CA LYS A 296 -14.83 -3.03 21.35
C LYS A 296 -14.35 -4.48 21.42
N LYS A 297 -15.20 -5.40 21.89
CA LYS A 297 -14.89 -6.84 21.89
C LYS A 297 -14.63 -7.39 20.49
N ARG A 298 -15.34 -6.91 19.46
CA ARG A 298 -15.12 -7.34 18.07
C ARG A 298 -13.79 -6.82 17.52
N ILE A 299 -13.41 -5.57 17.84
CA ILE A 299 -12.09 -5.00 17.53
C ILE A 299 -10.98 -5.82 18.20
N GLU A 300 -11.05 -6.04 19.51
CA GLU A 300 -10.06 -6.84 20.26
C GLU A 300 -9.85 -8.23 19.64
N ARG A 301 -10.95 -8.92 19.30
CA ARG A 301 -10.87 -10.23 18.65
C ARG A 301 -10.27 -10.18 17.25
N THR A 302 -10.45 -9.08 16.52
CA THR A 302 -9.85 -8.88 15.19
C THR A 302 -8.35 -8.71 15.31
N LEU A 303 -7.90 -7.96 16.32
CA LEU A 303 -6.49 -7.78 16.62
C LEU A 303 -5.83 -9.09 17.07
N ILE A 304 -6.45 -9.85 17.97
CA ILE A 304 -5.89 -11.11 18.50
C ILE A 304 -5.76 -12.20 17.42
N ARG A 305 -6.72 -12.31 16.49
CA ARG A 305 -6.79 -13.45 15.56
C ARG A 305 -5.74 -13.46 14.46
N THR A 306 -5.34 -12.28 13.98
CA THR A 306 -4.30 -12.19 12.95
C THR A 306 -2.91 -12.34 13.55
N VAL A 307 -2.77 -12.13 14.87
CA VAL A 307 -1.53 -12.33 15.60
C VAL A 307 -1.51 -13.72 16.25
N ARG A 308 -1.49 -14.78 15.42
CA ARG A 308 -0.92 -16.06 15.88
C ARG A 308 0.60 -15.91 15.92
N GLY A 309 1.07 -15.17 16.92
CA GLY A 309 2.48 -14.91 17.20
C GLY A 309 2.69 -13.57 17.87
N THR A 310 2.60 -13.55 19.21
CA THR A 310 2.99 -12.48 20.15
C THR A 310 1.87 -11.56 20.67
N LEU A 311 1.84 -11.42 21.98
CA LEU A 311 0.78 -10.84 22.80
C LEU A 311 0.60 -9.32 22.57
N CYS A 312 -0.64 -8.88 22.32
CA CYS A 312 -1.00 -7.47 22.13
C CYS A 312 -1.62 -6.92 23.44
N LEU A 313 -0.78 -6.54 24.41
CA LEU A 313 -1.21 -5.81 25.61
C LEU A 313 -0.80 -4.32 25.57
N GLU A 314 0.22 -3.96 24.78
CA GLU A 314 0.65 -2.55 24.64
C GLU A 314 -0.27 -1.72 23.72
N PHE A 315 -0.92 -2.36 22.74
CA PHE A 315 -1.80 -1.65 21.79
C PHE A 315 -3.09 -1.13 22.42
N LEU A 316 -3.60 -1.80 23.47
CA LEU A 316 -4.82 -1.38 24.16
C LEU A 316 -4.59 -0.13 25.02
N LEU A 317 -3.37 0.10 25.53
CA LEU A 317 -3.06 1.25 26.37
C LEU A 317 -2.73 2.52 25.56
N ALA A 318 -2.37 2.39 24.28
CA ALA A 318 -2.08 3.53 23.41
C ALA A 318 -3.33 4.23 22.85
N VAL A 319 -4.52 3.63 22.98
CA VAL A 319 -5.79 4.18 22.44
C VAL A 319 -6.50 5.08 23.46
N ASP A 320 -6.25 4.91 24.77
CA ASP A 320 -6.95 5.67 25.83
C ASP A 320 -6.36 7.06 26.12
N SER A 321 -5.21 7.44 25.52
CA SER A 321 -4.41 8.59 26.01
C SER A 321 -4.41 9.86 25.14
N THR A 322 -5.15 9.93 24.03
CA THR A 322 -5.16 11.14 23.18
C THR A 322 -6.57 11.65 22.90
N LEU A 323 -7.20 12.18 23.95
CA LEU A 323 -8.34 13.08 23.85
C LEU A 323 -8.04 14.30 24.72
N PHE A 324 -7.62 15.43 24.13
CA PHE A 324 -8.09 16.76 24.53
C PHE A 324 -7.64 17.84 23.54
N SER A 325 -8.59 18.70 23.18
CA SER A 325 -8.46 19.95 22.41
C SER A 325 -8.45 19.84 20.88
N PHE A 326 -9.63 19.96 20.24
CA PHE A 326 -10.04 21.17 19.49
C PHE A 326 -11.43 20.96 18.88
N GLN A 327 -12.29 21.97 19.01
CA GLN A 327 -13.68 22.05 18.54
C GLN A 327 -13.88 23.46 17.95
N PRO A 328 -14.94 23.78 17.20
CA PRO A 328 -15.59 23.09 16.07
C PRO A 328 -15.60 23.99 14.81
N LEU A 329 -15.66 23.39 13.61
CA LEU A 329 -16.32 23.89 12.37
C LEU A 329 -15.65 23.26 11.15
N LEU A 330 -16.23 22.19 10.62
CA LEU A 330 -16.38 22.02 9.17
C LEU A 330 -17.39 20.92 8.86
N PHE A 331 -18.26 21.28 7.93
CA PHE A 331 -19.44 20.57 7.47
C PHE A 331 -19.10 19.24 6.77
N ILE A 332 -19.99 18.25 6.97
CA ILE A 332 -20.39 17.18 6.03
C ILE A 332 -19.23 16.52 5.25
N LEU A 333 -18.61 15.49 5.83
CA LEU A 333 -17.96 14.40 5.09
C LEU A 333 -18.18 13.09 5.87
N PRO A 334 -18.68 12.01 5.25
CA PRO A 334 -18.77 10.73 5.91
C PRO A 334 -17.36 10.12 6.01
N ILE A 335 -16.98 9.70 7.21
CA ILE A 335 -15.75 8.96 7.53
C ILE A 335 -14.49 9.82 7.37
N SER A 336 -14.19 10.60 8.41
CA SER A 336 -12.94 11.36 8.50
C SER A 336 -11.73 10.43 8.55
N VAL A 337 -11.01 10.40 7.42
CA VAL A 337 -9.76 9.67 7.16
C VAL A 337 -8.54 10.38 7.78
N SER A 338 -8.74 11.29 8.74
CA SER A 338 -7.62 11.90 9.47
C SER A 338 -6.79 10.85 10.25
N CYS A 339 -7.37 9.67 10.55
CA CYS A 339 -6.64 8.54 11.15
C CYS A 339 -5.79 7.72 10.15
N PHE A 340 -5.93 7.92 8.84
CA PHE A 340 -5.28 7.04 7.85
C PHE A 340 -3.79 7.33 7.65
N LEU A 341 -3.27 8.47 8.17
CA LEU A 341 -1.97 8.99 7.72
C LEU A 341 -0.89 9.32 8.78
N SER A 342 -1.11 9.12 10.08
CA SER A 342 -0.03 9.36 11.07
C SER A 342 0.68 8.10 11.61
N ARG A 343 0.21 6.89 11.29
CA ARG A 343 0.69 5.66 11.95
C ARG A 343 1.10 4.53 10.99
N SER A 344 1.79 4.87 9.89
CA SER A 344 2.47 3.84 9.06
C SER A 344 3.58 3.06 9.79
N GLN A 345 3.87 3.39 11.05
CA GLN A 345 4.81 2.67 11.91
C GLN A 345 4.16 1.86 13.04
N GLU A 346 2.84 1.89 13.21
CA GLU A 346 2.22 1.10 14.28
C GLU A 346 1.74 -0.25 13.76
N GLY A 347 2.31 -1.32 14.34
CA GLY A 347 2.21 -2.68 13.86
C GLY A 347 0.78 -3.17 13.64
N GLY A 348 0.55 -3.86 12.52
CA GLY A 348 -0.71 -4.53 12.18
C GLY A 348 -0.94 -4.61 10.67
N SER A 349 -1.58 -5.69 10.20
CA SER A 349 -1.92 -5.91 8.78
C SER A 349 -3.01 -4.93 8.29
N TYR A 350 -3.01 -4.61 6.99
CA TYR A 350 -4.04 -3.82 6.31
C TYR A 350 -5.45 -4.33 6.62
N GLN A 351 -5.65 -5.65 6.58
CA GLN A 351 -6.91 -6.27 6.99
C GLN A 351 -7.32 -5.85 8.41
N GLN A 352 -6.42 -5.91 9.40
CA GLN A 352 -6.75 -5.52 10.77
C GLN A 352 -7.17 -4.05 10.86
N ARG A 353 -6.46 -3.17 10.14
CA ARG A 353 -6.74 -1.73 10.12
C ARG A 353 -8.11 -1.46 9.51
N ILE A 354 -8.39 -2.01 8.33
CA ILE A 354 -9.67 -1.80 7.61
C ILE A 354 -10.85 -2.27 8.46
N LEU A 355 -10.76 -3.46 9.06
CA LEU A 355 -11.83 -4.01 9.89
C LEU A 355 -12.05 -3.19 11.18
N THR A 356 -10.95 -2.72 11.79
CA THR A 356 -11.01 -1.90 13.01
C THR A 356 -11.61 -0.53 12.71
N GLU A 357 -11.16 0.14 11.66
CA GLU A 357 -11.66 1.46 11.27
C GLU A 357 -13.14 1.39 10.82
N TYR A 358 -13.55 0.30 10.16
CA TYR A 358 -14.96 0.09 9.84
C TYR A 358 -15.84 0.00 11.11
N LEU A 359 -15.40 -0.76 12.11
CA LEU A 359 -16.10 -0.91 13.38
C LEU A 359 -16.14 0.40 14.19
N LYS A 360 -15.02 1.13 14.24
CA LYS A 360 -14.96 2.47 14.84
C LYS A 360 -15.86 3.47 14.11
N GLY A 361 -15.99 3.35 12.78
CA GLY A 361 -16.91 4.18 12.02
C GLY A 361 -18.37 3.98 12.44
N ILE A 362 -18.76 2.72 12.73
CA ILE A 362 -20.08 2.41 13.28
C ILE A 362 -20.23 3.01 14.69
N GLU A 363 -19.24 2.83 15.56
CA GLU A 363 -19.21 3.37 16.92
C GLU A 363 -19.34 4.89 16.93
N SER A 364 -18.47 5.59 16.21
CA SER A 364 -18.47 7.06 16.08
C SER A 364 -19.81 7.57 15.56
N ARG A 365 -20.43 6.88 14.58
CA ARG A 365 -21.73 7.28 14.08
C ARG A 365 -22.85 7.11 15.11
N ALA A 366 -22.78 6.04 15.92
CA ALA A 366 -23.71 5.84 17.01
C ALA A 366 -23.53 6.90 18.10
N GLU A 367 -22.29 7.25 18.46
CA GLU A 367 -21.98 8.33 19.41
C GLU A 367 -22.55 9.68 18.96
N GLU A 368 -22.35 10.06 17.69
CA GLU A 368 -22.91 11.28 17.12
C GLU A 368 -24.45 11.34 17.26
N ILE A 369 -25.14 10.23 16.98
CA ILE A 369 -26.60 10.13 17.09
C ILE A 369 -27.05 10.26 18.55
N VAL A 370 -26.35 9.57 19.46
CA VAL A 370 -26.65 9.61 20.90
C VAL A 370 -26.48 11.04 21.42
N GLN A 371 -25.37 11.71 21.08
CA GLN A 371 -25.11 13.10 21.46
C GLN A 371 -26.17 14.06 20.88
N PHE A 372 -26.52 13.92 19.60
CA PHE A 372 -27.51 14.77 18.95
C PHE A 372 -28.91 14.64 19.59
N LEU A 373 -29.34 13.43 19.93
CA LEU A 373 -30.66 13.20 20.52
C LEU A 373 -30.71 13.55 22.02
N GLN A 374 -29.62 13.38 22.76
CA GLN A 374 -29.54 13.80 24.16
C GLN A 374 -29.42 15.33 24.29
N GLY A 375 -28.70 16.00 23.39
CA GLY A 375 -28.56 17.46 23.38
C GLY A 375 -29.83 18.22 22.95
N ASN A 376 -30.80 17.55 22.31
CA ASN A 376 -32.11 18.12 21.97
C ASN A 376 -33.17 17.91 23.06
N ALA A 377 -32.82 17.30 24.20
CA ALA A 377 -33.71 17.03 25.32
C ALA A 377 -33.67 18.10 26.44
N GLU A 378 -32.86 19.15 26.25
CA GLU A 378 -32.88 20.41 27.01
C GLU A 378 -33.56 21.52 26.19
#